data_AF-A0A9X2ZB05-F1
#
_entry.id   AF-A0A9X2ZB05-F1
#
_cell.length_a   1.000
_cell.length_b   1.000
_cell.length_c   1.000
_cell.angle_alpha   90.00
_cell.angle_beta   90.00
_cell.angle_gamma   90.00
#
_symmetry.space_group_name_H-M   'P 1'
#
loop_
_entity.id
_entity.type
_entity.pdbx_description
1 polymer ?
#
loop_
_entity_poly.entity_id
_entity_poly.type
_entity_poly.pdbx_seq_one_letter_code
_entity_poly.pdbx_strand_id
1 'polypeptide(L)' 'MTDLNRKICDYIVTEWIGTIQPKTEFALNHNIDEKTVRRLVKDKDYTITLYTLNKICEARNIKLSDFFKFIDK' A
#
# COMPACT_ATOMS: atom_id res chain seq x y z
N MET A 1 16.86 -0.83 -7.42
CA MET A 1 15.68 0.04 -7.61
C MET A 1 14.36 -0.72 -7.52
N THR A 2 14.24 -1.91 -8.11
CA THR A 2 13.11 -2.85 -7.91
C THR A 2 12.84 -3.20 -6.44
N ASP A 3 13.89 -3.18 -5.60
CA ASP A 3 13.80 -3.50 -4.17
C ASP A 3 12.92 -2.50 -3.37
N LEU A 4 13.08 -1.19 -3.55
CA LEU A 4 12.33 -0.20 -2.74
C LEU A 4 10.82 -0.29 -3.00
N ASN A 5 10.41 -0.29 -4.27
CA ASN A 5 8.99 -0.40 -4.59
C ASN A 5 8.41 -1.73 -4.11
N ARG A 6 9.18 -2.83 -4.19
CA ARG A 6 8.74 -4.11 -3.66
C ARG A 6 8.55 -4.05 -2.13
N LYS A 7 9.51 -3.48 -1.39
CA LYS A 7 9.39 -3.25 0.07
C LYS A 7 8.15 -2.43 0.43
N ILE A 8 7.86 -1.38 -0.33
CA ILE A 8 6.65 -0.56 -0.15
C ILE A 8 5.39 -1.41 -0.30
N CYS A 9 5.26 -2.12 -1.42
CA CYS A 9 4.10 -2.96 -1.70
C CYS A 9 3.95 -4.08 -0.66
N ASP A 10 5.04 -4.75 -0.30
CA ASP A 10 5.05 -5.82 0.69
C ASP A 10 4.60 -5.32 2.06
N TYR A 11 5.14 -4.22 2.54
CA TYR A 11 4.75 -3.63 3.83
C TYR A 11 3.25 -3.31 3.86
N ILE A 12 2.71 -2.69 2.81
CA ILE A 12 1.27 -2.39 2.72
C ILE A 12 0.45 -3.68 2.76
N VAL A 13 0.88 -4.71 2.05
CA VAL A 13 0.15 -5.99 2.00
C VAL A 13 0.21 -6.71 3.35
N THR A 14 1.37 -6.78 3.99
CA THR A 14 1.53 -7.54 5.24
C THR A 14 0.96 -6.79 6.44
N GLU A 15 1.29 -5.52 6.60
CA GLU A 15 0.97 -4.76 7.82
C GLU A 15 -0.39 -4.06 7.75
N TRP A 16 -0.84 -3.67 6.55
CA TRP A 16 -2.02 -2.80 6.42
C TRP A 16 -3.24 -3.48 5.83
N ILE A 17 -3.06 -4.39 4.85
CA ILE A 17 -4.15 -5.20 4.30
C ILE A 17 -4.30 -6.50 5.11
N GLY A 18 -3.19 -7.18 5.38
CA GLY A 18 -3.19 -8.48 6.03
C GLY A 18 -3.91 -9.57 5.21
N THR A 19 -4.27 -10.67 5.88
CA THR A 19 -4.89 -11.84 5.24
C THR A 19 -6.42 -11.87 5.35
N ILE A 20 -6.99 -11.15 6.32
CA ILE A 20 -8.41 -11.23 6.67
C ILE A 20 -9.22 -10.12 5.98
N GLN A 21 -8.62 -8.97 5.70
CA GLN A 21 -9.36 -7.82 5.21
C GLN A 21 -9.84 -8.02 3.76
N PRO A 22 -11.14 -7.81 3.48
CA PRO A 22 -11.65 -7.77 2.13
C PRO A 22 -10.98 -6.66 1.30
N LYS A 23 -10.59 -6.97 0.07
CA LYS A 23 -9.90 -6.02 -0.82
C LYS A 23 -10.77 -4.82 -1.19
N THR A 24 -12.07 -5.05 -1.33
CA THR A 24 -13.08 -4.02 -1.57
C THR A 24 -13.20 -3.05 -0.41
N GLU A 25 -13.17 -3.56 0.82
CA GLU A 25 -13.21 -2.74 2.03
C GLU A 25 -11.94 -1.89 2.16
N PHE A 26 -10.76 -2.48 1.97
CA PHE A 26 -9.51 -1.71 1.98
C PHE A 26 -9.51 -0.61 0.91
N ALA A 27 -10.00 -0.93 -0.30
CA ALA A 27 -10.11 0.03 -1.40
C ALA A 27 -11.01 1.23 -1.04
N LEU A 28 -12.20 0.94 -0.49
CA LEU A 28 -13.16 1.95 -0.02
C LEU A 28 -12.56 2.83 1.08
N ASN A 29 -11.99 2.22 2.11
CA ASN A 29 -11.44 2.93 3.27
C ASN A 29 -10.27 3.86 2.89
N HIS A 30 -9.53 3.54 1.82
CA HIS A 30 -8.37 4.31 1.38
C HIS A 30 -8.63 5.11 0.08
N ASN A 31 -9.88 5.17 -0.39
CA ASN A 31 -10.29 5.90 -1.61
C ASN A 31 -9.41 5.61 -2.84
N ILE A 32 -9.18 4.32 -3.09
CA ILE A 32 -8.46 3.77 -4.24
C ILE A 32 -9.28 2.69 -4.93
N ASP A 33 -8.94 2.34 -6.17
CA ASP A 33 -9.62 1.26 -6.88
C ASP A 33 -9.29 -0.11 -6.29
N GLU A 34 -10.29 -0.99 -6.20
CA GLU A 34 -10.07 -2.39 -5.81
C GLU A 34 -9.07 -3.10 -6.76
N LYS A 35 -9.03 -2.69 -8.03
CA LYS A 35 -8.02 -3.16 -8.98
C LYS A 35 -6.59 -2.86 -8.49
N THR A 36 -6.37 -1.69 -7.89
CA THR A 36 -5.08 -1.30 -7.31
C THR A 36 -4.72 -2.20 -6.13
N VAL A 37 -5.67 -2.47 -5.24
CA VAL A 37 -5.50 -3.41 -4.12
C VAL A 37 -5.18 -4.83 -4.60
N ARG A 38 -5.85 -5.30 -5.66
CA ARG A 38 -5.56 -6.59 -6.28
C ARG A 38 -4.16 -6.65 -6.86
N ARG A 39 -3.68 -5.59 -7.50
CA ARG A 39 -2.31 -5.52 -8.04
C ARG A 39 -1.27 -5.49 -6.92
N LEU A 40 -1.46 -4.69 -5.88
CA LEU A 40 -0.60 -4.69 -4.70
C LEU A 40 -0.34 -6.11 -4.16
N VAL A 41 -1.40 -6.93 -4.09
CA VAL A 41 -1.30 -8.29 -3.53
C VAL A 41 -0.77 -9.33 -4.51
N LYS A 42 -1.11 -9.25 -5.81
CA LYS A 42 -0.86 -10.33 -6.78
C LYS A 42 0.25 -10.04 -7.79
N ASP A 43 0.47 -8.79 -8.15
CA ASP A 43 1.37 -8.37 -9.22
C ASP A 43 2.74 -8.03 -8.61
N LYS A 44 3.72 -8.93 -8.81
CA LYS A 44 5.05 -8.81 -8.20
C LYS A 44 5.85 -7.61 -8.73
N ASP A 45 5.55 -7.20 -9.97
CA ASP A 45 6.21 -6.10 -10.66
C ASP A 45 5.41 -4.79 -10.55
N TYR A 46 4.30 -4.80 -9.81
CA TYR A 46 3.46 -3.63 -9.62
C TYR A 46 4.23 -2.52 -8.92
N THR A 47 4.28 -1.36 -9.58
CA THR A 47 4.81 -0.13 -9.01
C THR A 47 3.69 0.79 -8.57
N ILE A 48 3.61 1.02 -7.26
CA ILE A 48 2.63 1.95 -6.71
C ILE A 48 3.06 3.39 -7.01
N THR A 49 2.10 4.24 -7.39
CA THR A 49 2.39 5.68 -7.55
C THR A 49 2.51 6.36 -6.20
N LEU A 50 3.32 7.42 -6.10
CA LEU A 50 3.38 8.24 -4.89
C LEU A 50 2.02 8.81 -4.50
N TYR A 51 1.17 9.13 -5.48
CA TYR A 51 -0.20 9.61 -5.23
C TYR A 51 -1.06 8.56 -4.52
N THR A 52 -1.05 7.31 -5.03
CA THR A 52 -1.78 6.21 -4.40
C THR A 52 -1.22 5.92 -3.00
N LEU A 53 0.10 5.90 -2.84
CA LEU A 53 0.73 5.70 -1.53
C LEU A 53 0.34 6.81 -0.54
N ASN A 54 0.32 8.07 -0.98
CA ASN A 54 -0.10 9.20 -0.17
C ASN A 54 -1.55 9.06 0.30
N LYS A 55 -2.48 8.68 -0.59
CA LYS A 55 -3.88 8.40 -0.20
C LYS A 55 -3.99 7.33 0.88
N ILE A 56 -3.24 6.24 0.73
CA ILE A 56 -3.24 5.16 1.72
C ILE A 56 -2.71 5.68 3.07
N CYS A 57 -1.66 6.51 3.06
CA CYS A 57 -1.13 7.12 4.27
C CYS A 57 -2.13 8.09 4.93
N GLU A 58 -2.78 8.95 4.15
CA GLU A 58 -3.78 9.92 4.62
C GLU A 58 -4.98 9.23 5.29
N ALA A 59 -5.51 8.18 4.69
CA ALA A 59 -6.60 7.39 5.25
C ALA A 59 -6.24 6.72 6.59
N ARG A 60 -4.95 6.53 6.86
CA ARG A 60 -4.43 6.00 8.14
C ARG A 60 -3.97 7.11 9.09
N ASN A 61 -4.16 8.38 8.74
CA ASN A 61 -3.70 9.55 9.48
C ASN A 61 -2.17 9.58 9.71
N ILE A 62 -1.42 9.17 8.69
CA ILE A 62 0.06 9.12 8.70
C ILE A 62 0.58 9.99 7.55
N LYS A 63 1.68 10.72 7.77
CA LYS A 63 2.34 11.46 6.68
C LYS A 63 3.12 10.50 5.80
N LEU A 64 3.16 10.77 4.49
CA LEU A 64 3.98 9.98 3.54
C LEU A 64 5.46 9.89 3.97
N SER A 65 6.01 10.95 4.56
CA SER A 65 7.39 10.95 5.10
C SER A 65 7.58 9.98 6.27
N ASP A 66 6.54 9.78 7.09
CA ASP A 66 6.60 8.86 8.23
C ASP A 66 6.51 7.41 7.77
N PHE A 67 5.78 7.16 6.67
CA PHE A 67 5.72 5.83 6.07
C PHE A 67 7.11 5.29 5.71
N PHE A 68 7.99 6.12 5.16
CA PHE A 68 9.35 5.69 4.80
C PHE A 68 10.16 5.23 6.02
N LYS A 69 9.87 5.72 7.22
CA LYS A 69 10.51 5.25 8.46
C LYS A 69 10.09 3.83 8.84
N PHE A 70 8.96 3.34 8.35
CA PHE A 70 8.51 1.97 8.64
C PHE A 70 9.20 0.93 7.78
N ILE A 71 9.57 1.29 6.55
CA ILE A 71 10.20 0.38 5.59
C ILE A 71 11.74 0.45 5.60
N ASP A 72 12.31 1.43 6.30
CA ASP A 72 13.76 1.63 6.50
C ASP A 72 14.30 0.85 7.72
N LYS A 73 13.60 -0.23 8.11
CA LYS A 73 14.02 -1.14 9.19
C LYS A 73 14.88 -2.29 8.66
#